data_AF-A0A815ERZ0-F1
#
_entry.id   AF-A0A815ERZ0-F1
#
_cell.length_a   1.000
_cell.length_b   1.000
_cell.length_c   1.000
_cell.angle_alpha   90.00
_cell.angle_beta   90.00
_cell.angle_gamma   90.00
#
_symmetry.space_group_name_H-M   'P 1'
#
loop_
_entity.id
_entity.type
_entity.pdbx_description
1 polymer ?
#
loop_
_entity_poly.entity_id
_entity_poly.type
_entity_poly.pdbx_seq_one_letter_code
_entity_poly.pdbx_strand_id
1 'polypeptide(L)' 'MATEEICPPIKYPELIPNIPATARWAQNGTTVAGGHGEGSATNQLYWPYGLFLDDDQTMAIADT' A
#
# COMPACT_ATOMS: atom_id res chain seq x y z
N MET A 1 -7.33 -14.77 34.67
CA MET A 1 -7.53 -13.43 34.08
C MET A 1 -6.47 -13.27 33.02
N ALA A 2 -6.80 -13.59 31.77
CA ALA A 2 -5.92 -13.31 30.63
C ALA A 2 -6.35 -11.95 30.11
N THR A 3 -5.51 -10.95 30.34
CA THR A 3 -5.64 -9.63 29.71
C THR A 3 -4.83 -9.64 28.42
N GLU A 4 -5.41 -9.00 27.40
CA GLU A 4 -4.76 -8.51 26.16
C GLU A 4 -4.65 -9.56 25.04
N GLU A 5 -5.05 -9.29 23.79
CA GLU A 5 -4.90 -8.03 23.04
C GLU A 5 -6.23 -7.54 22.43
N ILE A 6 -6.67 -6.36 22.88
CA ILE A 6 -7.41 -5.44 22.01
C ILE A 6 -6.40 -5.00 20.95
N CYS A 7 -6.78 -5.09 19.68
CA CYS A 7 -6.04 -4.63 18.48
C CYS A 7 -4.84 -3.72 18.82
N PRO A 8 -3.59 -4.08 18.47
CA PRO A 8 -2.41 -3.33 18.88
C PRO A 8 -2.58 -1.85 18.52
N PRO A 9 -2.14 -0.92 19.40
CA PRO A 9 -2.28 0.50 19.12
C PRO A 9 -1.62 0.82 17.79
N ILE A 10 -2.35 1.55 16.93
CA ILE A 10 -1.87 2.02 15.64
C ILE A 10 -0.49 2.64 15.89
N LYS A 11 0.58 2.04 15.35
CA LYS A 11 1.98 2.38 15.65
C LYS A 11 2.35 3.83 15.28
N TYR A 12 1.43 4.54 14.61
CA TYR A 12 1.59 5.91 14.11
C TYR A 12 0.31 6.74 14.30
N PRO A 13 -0.18 6.95 15.53
CA PRO A 13 -1.46 7.61 15.75
C PRO A 13 -1.42 9.13 15.45
N GLU A 14 -0.22 9.70 15.29
CA GLU A 14 0.00 11.11 14.96
C GLU A 14 0.52 11.37 13.55
N LEU A 15 0.68 10.34 12.70
CA LEU A 15 1.10 10.51 11.31
C LEU A 15 -0.08 10.53 10.34
N ILE A 16 -1.20 11.17 10.68
CA ILE A 16 -2.12 11.66 9.64
C ILE A 16 -1.42 12.85 8.99
N PRO A 17 -0.74 12.68 7.84
CA PRO A 17 -0.09 13.81 7.21
C PRO A 17 -1.21 14.75 6.78
N ASN A 18 -1.05 16.04 7.02
CA ASN A 18 -1.96 17.04 6.48
C ASN A 18 -1.76 17.08 4.95
N ILE A 19 -2.37 16.11 4.24
CA ILE A 19 -2.32 16.00 2.79
C ILE A 19 -3.35 16.98 2.23
N PRO A 20 -2.93 18.12 1.65
CA PRO A 20 -3.88 19.05 1.07
C PRO A 20 -4.63 18.37 -0.08
N ALA A 21 -5.88 18.75 -0.31
CA ALA A 21 -6.70 18.21 -1.41
C ALA A 21 -6.07 18.45 -2.81
N THR A 22 -5.08 19.35 -2.89
CA THR A 22 -4.29 19.65 -4.09
C THR A 22 -2.98 18.86 -4.16
N ALA A 23 -2.68 18.01 -3.18
CA ALA A 23 -1.53 17.14 -3.21
C ALA A 23 -1.63 16.22 -4.42
N ARG A 24 -0.70 16.40 -5.36
CA ARG A 24 -0.49 15.39 -6.40
C ARG A 24 0.22 14.23 -5.71
N TRP A 25 -0.39 13.05 -5.77
CA TRP A 25 0.20 11.80 -5.31
C TRP A 25 1.40 11.46 -6.22
N ALA A 26 2.51 12.15 -5.97
CA ALA A 26 3.85 12.03 -6.52
C ALA A 26 4.48 13.43 -6.60
N GLN A 27 5.21 13.81 -5.55
CA GLN A 27 6.37 14.66 -5.80
C GLN A 27 7.62 13.80 -6.00
N ASN A 28 7.74 12.64 -5.32
CA ASN A 28 8.90 11.72 -5.42
C ASN A 28 8.54 10.22 -5.35
N GLY A 29 7.33 9.83 -5.76
CA GLY A 29 6.94 8.41 -5.76
C GLY A 29 7.62 7.62 -6.88
N THR A 30 8.01 6.38 -6.62
CA THR A 30 8.50 5.45 -7.66
C THR A 30 7.37 4.47 -8.01
N THR A 31 7.13 4.27 -9.31
CA THR A 31 6.23 3.20 -9.75
C THR A 31 6.97 1.87 -9.64
N VAL A 32 6.47 0.98 -8.78
CA VAL A 32 7.07 -0.35 -8.53
C VAL A 32 6.41 -1.47 -9.35
N ALA A 33 5.14 -1.30 -9.71
CA ALA A 33 4.39 -2.18 -10.59
C ALA A 33 3.41 -1.37 -11.45
N GLY A 34 3.24 -1.76 -12.72
CA GLY A 34 2.43 -1.06 -13.71
C GLY A 34 3.26 -0.16 -14.66
N GLY A 35 2.57 0.47 -15.61
CA GLY A 35 3.17 1.40 -16.59
C GLY A 35 3.91 0.76 -17.78
N HIS A 36 4.08 -0.56 -17.79
CA HIS A 36 4.82 -1.32 -18.83
C HIS A 36 3.92 -2.27 -19.65
N GLY A 37 2.60 -2.06 -19.60
CA GLY A 37 1.62 -2.97 -20.18
C GLY A 37 1.53 -4.31 -19.43
N GLU A 38 0.66 -5.18 -19.92
CA GLU A 38 0.49 -6.54 -19.42
C GLU A 38 1.68 -7.45 -19.76
N GLY A 39 2.00 -8.37 -18.85
CA GLY A 39 3.03 -9.38 -19.08
C GLY A 39 3.44 -10.09 -17.78
N SER A 40 4.41 -11.00 -17.89
CA SER A 40 4.82 -11.89 -16.80
C SER A 40 5.96 -11.33 -15.94
N ALA A 41 6.42 -10.10 -16.18
CA ALA A 41 7.46 -9.50 -15.37
C ALA A 41 6.90 -9.04 -14.02
N THR A 42 7.74 -9.01 -12.98
CA THR A 42 7.33 -8.67 -11.60
C THR A 42 6.81 -7.25 -11.41
N ASN A 43 6.99 -6.37 -12.41
CA ASN A 43 6.52 -4.99 -12.43
C ASN A 43 5.43 -4.75 -13.49
N GLN A 44 4.90 -5.78 -14.12
CA GLN A 44 3.79 -5.70 -15.07
C GLN A 44 2.49 -6.12 -14.37
N LEU A 45 1.39 -5.48 -14.77
CA LEU A 45 0.06 -5.81 -14.27
C LEU A 45 -0.89 -6.10 -15.44
N TYR A 46 -1.75 -7.11 -15.31
CA TYR A 46 -2.78 -7.44 -16.31
C TYR A 46 -4.12 -6.83 -15.91
N TRP A 47 -4.82 -7.41 -14.93
CA TRP A 47 -6.11 -6.98 -14.40
C TRP A 47 -6.08 -7.00 -12.86
N PRO A 48 -5.41 -6.02 -12.22
CA PRO A 48 -5.35 -5.96 -10.77
C PRO A 48 -6.73 -5.60 -10.19
N TYR A 49 -7.16 -6.35 -9.17
CA TYR A 49 -8.48 -6.20 -8.54
C TYR A 49 -8.42 -5.92 -7.03
N GLY A 50 -7.24 -5.97 -6.43
CA GLY A 50 -7.06 -5.74 -5.01
C GLY A 50 -5.64 -5.35 -4.63
N LEU A 51 -5.52 -4.65 -3.51
CA LEU A 51 -4.26 -4.28 -2.90
C LEU A 51 -4.34 -4.53 -1.40
N PHE A 52 -3.28 -5.11 -0.86
CA PHE A 52 -3.11 -5.35 0.57
C PHE A 52 -1.73 -4.88 1.01
N LEU A 53 -1.66 -4.28 2.20
CA LEU A 53 -0.44 -3.86 2.86
C LEU A 53 -0.43 -4.50 4.24
N ASP A 54 0.62 -5.25 4.56
CA ASP A 54 0.80 -5.84 5.89
C ASP A 54 1.57 -4.93 6.85
N ASP A 55 1.67 -5.38 8.10
CA ASP A 55 2.35 -4.66 9.18
C ASP A 55 3.87 -4.54 8.96
N ASP A 56 4.44 -5.41 8.11
CA ASP A 56 5.85 -5.37 7.69
C ASP A 56 6.08 -4.43 6.50
N GLN A 57 5.04 -3.67 6.08
CA GLN A 57 5.04 -2.76 4.93
C GLN A 57 5.29 -3.47 3.59
N THR A 58 4.95 -4.76 3.52
CA THR A 58 4.94 -5.49 2.27
C THR A 58 3.61 -5.28 1.56
N MET A 59 3.68 -4.85 0.31
CA MET A 59 2.51 -4.62 -0.53
C MET A 59 2.30 -5.81 -1.46
N ALA A 60 1.10 -6.38 -1.42
CA ALA A 60 0.64 -7.39 -2.35
C ALA A 60 -0.43 -6.81 -3.28
N ILE A 61 -0.30 -7.11 -4.57
CA ILE A 61 -1.28 -6.74 -5.59
C ILE A 61 -1.89 -8.04 -6.11
N ALA A 62 -3.22 -8.13 -6.06
CA ALA A 62 -3.94 -9.27 -6.57
C ALA A 62 -4.22 -9.03 -8.07
N ASP A 63 -3.57 -9.82 -8.93
CA ASP A 63 -3.57 -9.70 -10.39
C ASP A 63 -3.84 -11.09 -11.03
N THR A 64 -4.33 -11.11 -12.28
CA THR A 64 -4.83 -12.32 -12.98
C THR A 64 -3.87 -12.80 -14.06
#